data_AF-A0A5E4BGN3-F1
#
_entry.id   AF-A0A5E4BGN3-F1
#
_cell.length_a   1.000
_cell.length_b   1.000
_cell.length_c   1.000
_cell.angle_alpha   90.00
_cell.angle_beta   90.00
_cell.angle_gamma   90.00
#
_symmetry.space_group_name_H-M   'P 1'
#
loop_
_entity.id
_entity.type
_entity.pdbx_description
1 polymer ?
#
loop_
_entity_poly.entity_id
_entity_poly.type
_entity_poly.pdbx_seq_one_letter_code
_entity_poly.pdbx_strand_id
1 'polypeptide(L)'
;MRNLRKLLVSQVRVPAHTSPEEQKRLLSQLTSQFLRMDCLRKFYVDAVLLLEGHLEQVLGHLKTPLETLSITKCPLSDSDWNYLSRCPNTSQLRCLDLRYIKLTNFSPEPLKILLETVAATLKRLDLE
;
A
#
# COMPACT_ATOMS: atom_id res chain seq x y z
N MET A 1 5.31 -11.07 -14.47
CA MET A 1 4.89 -9.88 -15.23
C MET A 1 5.96 -8.79 -15.08
N ARG A 2 7.11 -8.94 -15.75
CA ARG A 2 8.30 -8.10 -15.47
C ARG A 2 8.14 -6.62 -15.85
N ASN A 3 7.31 -6.32 -16.86
CA ASN A 3 7.13 -4.97 -17.39
C ASN A 3 5.87 -4.25 -16.86
N LEU A 4 5.20 -4.82 -15.85
CA LEU A 4 3.99 -4.21 -15.32
C LEU A 4 4.33 -2.93 -14.56
N ARG A 5 3.86 -1.78 -15.06
CA ARG A 5 4.11 -0.46 -14.44
C ARG A 5 2.96 0.03 -13.56
N LYS A 6 1.77 -0.51 -13.77
CA LYS A 6 0.56 -0.13 -13.03
C LYS A 6 -0.15 -1.39 -12.57
N LEU A 7 -0.52 -1.44 -11.30
CA LEU A 7 -1.31 -2.51 -10.71
C LEU A 7 -2.50 -1.89 -9.98
N LEU A 8 -3.69 -2.37 -10.30
CA LEU A 8 -4.92 -2.06 -9.61
C LEU A 8 -5.43 -3.33 -8.94
N VAL A 9 -5.65 -3.25 -7.64
CA VAL A 9 -6.23 -4.32 -6.83
C VAL A 9 -7.50 -3.77 -6.20
N SER A 10 -8.66 -4.24 -6.66
CA SER A 10 -9.94 -3.74 -6.18
C SER A 10 -10.85 -4.87 -5.72
N GLN A 11 -11.63 -4.64 -4.66
CA GLN A 11 -12.70 -5.52 -4.20
C GLN A 11 -12.26 -6.97 -3.95
N VAL A 12 -11.06 -7.15 -3.41
CA VAL A 12 -10.60 -8.48 -2.98
C VAL A 12 -11.34 -8.81 -1.68
N ARG A 13 -12.52 -9.42 -1.83
CA ARG A 13 -13.30 -9.97 -0.73
C ARG A 13 -12.78 -11.36 -0.42
N VAL A 14 -12.19 -11.48 0.76
CA VAL A 14 -11.94 -12.78 1.35
C VAL A 14 -13.30 -13.34 1.82
N PRO A 15 -13.64 -14.60 1.52
CA PRO A 15 -14.85 -15.23 2.05
C PRO A 15 -14.93 -15.09 3.57
N ALA A 16 -16.12 -14.86 4.12
CA ALA A 16 -16.34 -14.64 5.55
C ALA A 16 -15.92 -15.83 6.45
N HIS A 17 -15.57 -16.96 5.86
CA HIS A 17 -15.21 -18.21 6.53
C HIS A 17 -13.74 -18.61 6.30
N THR A 18 -12.95 -17.75 5.66
CA THR A 18 -11.55 -18.05 5.37
C THR A 18 -10.75 -18.06 6.66
N SER A 19 -10.06 -19.17 6.92
CA SER A 19 -9.23 -19.29 8.11
C SER A 19 -8.05 -18.31 8.04
N PRO A 20 -7.45 -17.91 9.18
CA PRO A 20 -6.24 -17.09 9.19
C PRO A 20 -5.09 -17.71 8.37
N GLU A 21 -5.05 -19.03 8.26
CA GLU A 21 -4.04 -19.77 7.51
C GLU A 21 -4.24 -19.62 6.00
N GLU A 22 -5.49 -19.66 5.53
CA GLU A 22 -5.83 -19.42 4.13
C GLU A 22 -5.59 -17.96 3.74
N GLN A 23 -5.88 -17.00 4.62
CA GLN A 23 -5.53 -15.59 4.42
C GLN A 23 -4.02 -15.40 4.24
N LYS A 24 -3.22 -16.00 5.13
CA LYS A 24 -1.74 -15.99 5.01
C LYS A 24 -1.27 -16.63 3.71
N ARG A 25 -1.92 -17.71 3.26
CA ARG A 25 -1.60 -18.37 1.99
C ARG A 25 -1.92 -17.47 0.79
N LEU A 26 -3.06 -16.79 0.79
CA LEU A 26 -3.42 -15.82 -0.24
C LEU A 26 -2.45 -14.64 -0.26
N LEU A 27 -2.06 -14.13 0.90
CA LEU A 27 -1.04 -13.09 1.03
C LEU A 27 0.32 -13.54 0.49
N SER A 28 0.77 -14.74 0.85
CA SER A 28 2.02 -15.31 0.34
C SER A 28 2.00 -15.46 -1.19
N GLN A 29 0.87 -15.89 -1.75
CA GLN A 29 0.70 -15.95 -3.20
C GLN A 29 0.73 -14.56 -3.83
N LEU A 30 0.08 -13.58 -3.21
CA LEU A 30 0.05 -12.20 -3.66
C LEU A 30 1.46 -11.61 -3.65
N THR A 31 2.17 -11.65 -2.51
CA THR A 31 3.53 -11.12 -2.35
C THR A 31 4.53 -11.81 -3.28
N SER A 32 4.35 -13.10 -3.56
CA SER A 32 5.13 -13.82 -4.57
C SER A 32 4.96 -13.24 -5.98
N GLN A 33 3.78 -12.71 -6.32
CA GLN A 33 3.60 -12.00 -7.59
C GLN A 33 4.29 -10.63 -7.57
N PHE A 34 4.27 -9.90 -6.46
CA PHE A 34 4.96 -8.61 -6.30
C PHE A 34 6.47 -8.73 -6.48
N LEU A 35 7.08 -9.82 -6.01
CA LEU A 35 8.50 -10.15 -6.25
C LEU A 35 8.88 -10.19 -7.74
N ARG A 36 7.91 -10.41 -8.64
CA ARG A 36 8.12 -10.50 -10.08
C ARG A 36 7.76 -9.21 -10.83
N MET A 37 7.37 -8.15 -10.11
CA MET A 37 6.94 -6.86 -10.63
C MET A 37 8.03 -5.80 -10.44
N ASP A 38 9.21 -6.04 -11.04
CA ASP A 38 10.38 -5.19 -10.85
C ASP A 38 10.19 -3.74 -11.36
N CYS A 39 9.22 -3.51 -12.25
CA CYS A 39 8.97 -2.21 -12.90
C CYS A 39 7.72 -1.47 -12.39
N LEU A 40 7.13 -1.93 -11.27
CA LEU A 40 5.89 -1.33 -10.77
C LEU A 40 6.14 0.10 -10.28
N ARG A 41 5.41 1.06 -10.85
CA ARG A 41 5.50 2.47 -10.47
C ARG A 41 4.19 3.02 -9.91
N LYS A 42 3.06 2.41 -10.26
CA LYS A 42 1.75 2.89 -9.82
C LYS A 42 0.99 1.74 -9.17
N PHE A 43 0.64 1.92 -7.92
CA PHE A 43 -0.07 0.94 -7.14
C PHE A 43 -1.38 1.55 -6.65
N TYR A 44 -2.48 0.93 -7.05
CA TYR A 44 -3.84 1.34 -6.71
C TYR A 44 -4.53 0.19 -5.97
N VAL A 45 -5.11 0.50 -4.83
CA VAL A 45 -5.81 -0.43 -3.97
C VAL A 45 -7.14 0.18 -3.58
N ASP A 46 -8.23 -0.54 -3.81
CA ASP A 46 -9.59 -0.12 -3.45
C ASP A 46 -10.34 -1.26 -2.76
N ALA A 47 -10.81 -1.04 -1.53
CA ALA A 47 -11.60 -1.99 -0.76
C ALA A 47 -10.97 -3.40 -0.64
N VAL A 48 -9.68 -3.46 -0.28
CA VAL A 48 -8.92 -4.70 -0.05
C VAL A 48 -8.67 -4.88 1.44
N LEU A 49 -9.50 -5.71 2.09
CA LEU A 49 -9.41 -5.95 3.54
C LEU A 49 -8.17 -6.76 3.93
N LEU A 50 -7.68 -7.61 3.03
CA LEU A 50 -6.52 -8.48 3.26
C LEU A 50 -5.21 -7.69 3.46
N LEU A 51 -5.18 -6.39 3.13
CA LEU A 51 -3.97 -5.58 3.20
C LEU A 51 -3.61 -5.10 4.61
N GLU A 52 -4.58 -5.12 5.54
CA GLU A 52 -4.40 -4.66 6.93
C GLU A 52 -3.28 -5.45 7.63
N GLY A 53 -2.24 -4.76 8.07
CA GLY A 53 -1.06 -5.33 8.72
C GLY A 53 -0.04 -5.99 7.79
N HIS A 54 -0.27 -5.96 6.48
CA HIS A 54 0.55 -6.69 5.50
C HIS A 54 1.17 -5.78 4.44
N LEU A 55 1.07 -4.46 4.59
CA LEU A 55 1.54 -3.52 3.59
C LEU A 55 3.07 -3.59 3.38
N GLU A 56 3.83 -3.80 4.45
CA GLU A 56 5.28 -4.04 4.40
C GLU A 56 5.64 -5.24 3.54
N GLN A 57 4.89 -6.34 3.67
CA GLN A 57 5.12 -7.56 2.92
C GLN A 57 4.79 -7.39 1.44
N VAL A 58 3.91 -6.47 1.08
CA VAL A 58 3.54 -6.19 -0.31
C VAL A 58 4.53 -5.21 -0.95
N LEU A 59 4.77 -4.08 -0.30
CA LEU A 59 5.59 -2.99 -0.85
C LEU A 59 7.08 -3.22 -0.66
N GLY A 60 7.51 -3.91 0.40
CA GLY A 60 8.93 -4.13 0.72
C GLY A 60 9.68 -4.98 -0.29
N HIS A 61 8.96 -5.73 -1.13
CA HIS A 61 9.55 -6.52 -2.21
C HIS A 61 9.70 -5.74 -3.52
N LEU A 62 9.18 -4.50 -3.60
CA LEU A 62 9.32 -3.67 -4.79
C LEU A 62 10.75 -3.17 -4.91
N LYS A 63 11.38 -3.40 -6.06
CA LYS A 63 12.73 -2.91 -6.35
C LYS A 63 12.75 -1.48 -6.87
N THR A 64 11.62 -1.01 -7.41
CA THR A 64 11.49 0.33 -7.96
C THR A 64 10.71 1.22 -7.03
N PRO A 65 11.06 2.52 -6.94
CA PRO A 65 10.27 3.49 -6.20
C PRO A 65 8.95 3.74 -6.94
N LEU A 66 7.87 3.85 -6.15
CA LEU A 66 6.54 4.16 -6.65
C LEU A 66 6.43 5.65 -6.97
N GLU A 67 5.80 5.94 -8.09
CA GLU A 67 5.38 7.30 -8.49
C GLU A 67 3.94 7.59 -8.04
N THR A 68 3.11 6.57 -7.86
CA THR A 68 1.71 6.74 -7.46
C THR A 68 1.30 5.63 -6.50
N LEU A 69 0.76 6.03 -5.35
CA LEU A 69 0.19 5.15 -4.35
C LEU A 69 -1.23 5.65 -4.07
N SER A 70 -2.21 4.81 -4.35
CA SER A 70 -3.61 5.06 -4.03
C SER A 70 -4.11 3.90 -3.22
N ILE A 71 -4.53 4.16 -1.99
CA ILE A 71 -5.15 3.19 -1.10
C ILE A 71 -6.47 3.82 -0.68
N THR A 72 -7.58 3.20 -1.03
CA THR A 72 -8.91 3.75 -0.75
C THR A 72 -9.80 2.69 -0.13
N LYS A 73 -10.61 3.07 0.86
CA LYS A 73 -11.56 2.16 1.55
C LYS A 73 -10.91 0.87 2.10
N CYS A 74 -9.63 0.91 2.42
CA CYS A 74 -8.90 -0.22 3.01
C CYS A 74 -8.62 0.06 4.49
N PRO A 75 -8.80 -0.92 5.38
CA PRO A 75 -8.28 -0.82 6.73
C PRO A 75 -6.75 -0.86 6.70
N LEU A 76 -6.12 0.05 7.44
CA LEU A 76 -4.67 0.08 7.67
C LEU A 76 -4.43 -0.02 9.17
N SER A 77 -3.49 -0.87 9.56
CA SER A 77 -3.07 -0.99 10.96
C SER A 77 -1.95 0.01 11.31
N ASP A 78 -1.63 0.14 12.60
CA ASP A 78 -0.52 0.98 13.04
C ASP A 78 0.83 0.56 12.43
N SER A 79 1.03 -0.74 12.19
CA SER A 79 2.26 -1.23 11.55
C SER A 79 2.34 -0.79 10.09
N ASP A 80 1.22 -0.74 9.36
CA ASP A 80 1.20 -0.28 7.97
C ASP A 80 1.58 1.20 7.87
N TRP A 81 1.07 2.03 8.79
CA TRP A 81 1.40 3.45 8.86
C TRP A 81 2.86 3.70 9.19
N ASN A 82 3.38 2.99 10.20
CA ASN A 82 4.79 3.06 10.56
C ASN A 82 5.72 2.57 9.44
N TYR A 83 5.27 1.59 8.66
CA TYR A 83 5.99 1.15 7.49
C TYR A 83 5.97 2.20 6.37
N LEU A 84 4.79 2.76 6.05
CA LEU A 84 4.64 3.78 5.01
C LEU A 84 5.58 4.97 5.24
N SER A 85 5.65 5.47 6.48
CA SER A 85 6.50 6.61 6.85
C SER A 85 7.99 6.37 6.61
N ARG A 86 8.43 5.10 6.62
CA ARG A 86 9.83 4.69 6.43
C ARG A 86 10.06 3.94 5.12
N CYS A 87 9.04 3.82 4.28
CA CYS A 87 9.11 2.98 3.09
C CYS A 87 10.08 3.60 2.06
N PRO A 88 11.17 2.93 1.69
CA PRO A 88 12.14 3.50 0.74
C PRO A 88 11.53 3.70 -0.65
N ASN A 89 10.48 2.93 -0.97
CA ASN A 89 9.79 2.98 -2.25
C ASN A 89 8.92 4.25 -2.43
N THR A 90 8.66 5.04 -1.38
CA THR A 90 7.85 6.28 -1.49
C THR A 90 8.69 7.51 -1.85
N SER A 91 10.02 7.42 -1.88
CA SER A 91 10.91 8.56 -2.16
C SER A 91 10.62 9.33 -3.47
N GLN A 92 10.05 8.66 -4.49
CA GLN A 92 9.70 9.28 -5.78
C GLN A 92 8.19 9.47 -5.98
N LEU A 93 7.42 9.40 -4.89
CA LEU A 93 5.97 9.45 -4.95
C LEU A 93 5.47 10.82 -5.41
N ARG A 94 4.75 10.85 -6.52
CA ARG A 94 4.15 12.06 -7.08
C ARG A 94 2.68 12.20 -6.74
N CYS A 95 1.99 11.08 -6.53
CA CYS A 95 0.58 11.08 -6.19
C CYS A 95 0.35 10.14 -5.00
N LEU A 96 -0.21 10.69 -3.93
CA LEU A 96 -0.67 9.95 -2.76
C LEU A 96 -2.19 10.14 -2.64
N ASP A 97 -2.94 9.06 -2.65
CA ASP A 97 -4.39 9.05 -2.48
C ASP A 97 -4.73 8.06 -1.36
N LEU A 98 -5.29 8.59 -0.26
CA LEU A 98 -5.63 7.86 0.97
C LEU A 98 -7.10 8.10 1.37
N ARG A 99 -7.96 8.40 0.39
CA ARG A 99 -9.37 8.72 0.62
C ARG A 99 -10.13 7.58 1.29
N TYR A 100 -11.11 7.93 2.13
CA TYR A 100 -11.91 6.98 2.89
C TYR A 100 -11.11 6.05 3.83
N ILE A 101 -9.88 6.41 4.18
CA ILE A 101 -9.13 5.73 5.24
C ILE A 101 -9.45 6.43 6.57
N LYS A 102 -9.75 5.64 7.61
CA LYS A 102 -10.03 6.20 8.94
C LYS A 102 -8.74 6.73 9.56
N LEU A 103 -8.55 8.05 9.50
CA LEU A 103 -7.41 8.75 10.11
C LEU A 103 -7.50 8.89 11.63
N THR A 104 -8.63 8.54 12.24
CA THR A 104 -8.94 8.82 13.64
C THR A 104 -8.35 7.84 14.65
N ASN A 105 -7.90 6.66 14.20
CA ASN A 105 -7.52 5.56 15.09
C ASN A 105 -6.00 5.37 15.25
N PHE A 106 -5.19 6.19 14.59
CA PHE A 106 -3.73 6.07 14.62
C PHE A 106 -3.06 7.40 14.94
N SER A 107 -1.80 7.36 15.35
CA SER A 107 -1.03 8.57 15.67
C SER A 107 -0.78 9.39 14.40
N PRO A 108 -0.92 10.72 14.39
CA PRO A 108 -0.67 11.52 13.18
C PRO A 108 0.81 11.53 12.76
N GLU A 109 1.71 11.08 13.63
CA GLU A 109 3.17 11.15 13.45
C GLU A 109 3.68 10.43 12.19
N PRO A 110 3.31 9.16 11.90
CA PRO A 110 3.79 8.46 10.71
C PRO A 110 3.28 9.10 9.41
N LEU A 111 2.05 9.62 9.41
CA LEU A 111 1.52 10.36 8.26
C LEU A 111 2.31 11.66 8.03
N LYS A 112 2.64 12.39 9.09
CA LYS A 112 3.46 13.60 9.00
C LYS A 112 4.84 13.29 8.43
N ILE A 113 5.53 12.27 8.96
CA ILE A 113 6.85 11.84 8.49
C ILE A 113 6.79 11.39 7.01
N LEU A 114 5.75 10.64 6.64
CA LEU A 114 5.52 10.25 5.25
C LEU A 114 5.42 11.49 4.35
N LEU A 115 4.57 12.45 4.72
CA LEU A 115 4.35 13.67 3.96
C LEU A 115 5.63 14.50 3.86
N GLU A 116 6.40 14.64 4.93
CA GLU A 116 7.71 15.31 4.91
C GLU A 116 8.70 14.60 3.97
N THR A 117 8.72 13.27 3.98
CA THR A 117 9.59 12.46 3.11
C THR A 117 9.24 12.61 1.63
N VAL A 118 7.94 12.65 1.30
CA VAL A 118 7.48 12.77 -0.08
C VAL A 118 7.25 14.22 -0.51
N ALA A 119 7.32 15.20 0.38
CA ALA A 119 6.98 16.60 0.12
C ALA A 119 7.73 17.19 -1.09
N ALA A 120 8.99 16.80 -1.28
CA ALA A 120 9.81 17.28 -2.39
C ALA A 120 9.37 16.74 -3.77
N THR A 121 8.71 15.58 -3.82
CA THR A 121 8.32 14.89 -5.07
C THR A 121 6.82 14.84 -5.30
N LEU A 122 6.02 15.04 -4.25
CA LEU A 122 4.57 14.98 -4.26
C LEU A 122 3.97 16.14 -5.04
N LYS A 123 3.12 15.81 -6.01
CA LYS A 123 2.36 16.76 -6.84
C LYS A 123 0.86 16.74 -6.55
N ARG A 124 0.35 15.63 -6.03
CA ARG A 124 -1.05 15.44 -5.67
C ARG A 124 -1.16 14.67 -4.38
N LEU A 125 -1.91 15.23 -3.44
CA LEU A 125 -2.30 14.60 -2.18
C LEU A 125 -3.83 14.58 -2.13
N ASP A 126 -4.41 13.43 -1.80
CA ASP A 126 -5.85 13.24 -1.68
C ASP A 126 -6.12 12.45 -0.38
N LEU A 127 -6.81 13.06 0.57
CA LEU A 127 -7.06 12.48 1.91
C LEU A 127 -8.56 12.40 2.27
N GLU A 128 -9.45 12.98 1.44
CA GLU A 128 -10.90 13.09 1.70
C GLU A 128 -11.73 11.96 1.05
#